data_AF-A0AAE9IA43-F1
#
_entry.id   AF-A0AAE9IA43-F1
#
_cell.length_a   1.000
_cell.length_b   1.000
_cell.length_c   1.000
_cell.angle_alpha   90.00
_cell.angle_beta   90.00
_cell.angle_gamma   90.00
#
_symmetry.space_group_name_H-M   'P 1'
#
loop_
_entity.id
_entity.type
_entity.pdbx_description
1 polymer ?
#
loop_
_entity_poly.entity_id
_entity_poly.type
_entity_poly.pdbx_seq_one_letter_code
_entity_poly.pdbx_strand_id
1 'polypeptide(L)'
;MSCTILQHMPQSSDIKQGNHLNEYDIKKIRLGMTKLEISSNIGDPTLEGFLNPNTWYYIFYYRSGNRILEHQILTLKFDAHDILVTMNRK
;
A
#
# COMPACT_ATOMS: atom_id res chain seq x y z
N MET A 1 9.76 33.52 -37.60
CA MET A 1 8.76 33.83 -36.55
C MET A 1 8.18 32.51 -36.08
N SER A 2 8.28 32.25 -34.78
CA SER A 2 8.27 30.94 -34.13
C SER A 2 7.07 30.04 -34.40
N CYS A 3 7.35 28.76 -34.60
CA CYS A 3 6.43 27.67 -34.35
C CYS A 3 6.34 27.49 -32.83
N THR A 4 5.32 28.06 -32.20
CA THR A 4 5.11 27.92 -30.75
C THR A 4 4.57 26.52 -30.50
N ILE A 5 5.43 25.64 -29.98
CA ILE A 5 4.98 24.36 -29.44
C ILE A 5 4.18 24.71 -28.19
N LEU A 6 2.85 24.62 -28.25
CA LEU A 6 2.03 24.66 -27.06
C LEU A 6 2.36 23.39 -26.28
N GLN A 7 3.30 23.47 -25.34
CA GLN A 7 3.53 22.41 -24.37
C GLN A 7 2.28 22.34 -23.50
N HIS A 8 1.32 21.53 -23.91
CA HIS A 8 0.21 21.10 -23.09
C HIS A 8 0.83 20.21 -22.00
N MET A 9 1.30 20.81 -20.91
CA MET A 9 1.57 20.05 -19.69
C MET A 9 0.21 19.48 -19.28
N PRO A 10 0.01 18.15 -19.30
CA PRO A 10 -1.18 17.60 -18.69
C PRO A 10 -1.18 18.14 -17.25
N GLN A 11 -2.25 18.82 -16.84
CA GLN A 11 -2.44 19.11 -15.43
C GLN A 11 -2.29 17.77 -14.74
N SER A 12 -1.23 17.69 -13.96
CA SER A 12 -0.73 16.44 -13.43
C SER A 12 -1.84 15.88 -12.54
N SER A 13 -2.47 14.80 -13.01
CA SER A 13 -3.69 14.25 -12.42
C SER A 13 -3.42 13.71 -11.02
N ASP A 14 -4.46 13.75 -10.20
CA ASP A 14 -4.43 13.13 -8.88
C ASP A 14 -4.42 11.60 -9.05
N ILE A 15 -3.38 10.95 -8.53
CA ILE A 15 -3.18 9.50 -8.59
C ILE A 15 -3.25 8.95 -7.17
N LYS A 16 -4.23 8.08 -6.94
CA LYS A 16 -4.34 7.25 -5.73
C LYS A 16 -4.09 5.80 -6.11
N GLN A 17 -3.12 5.14 -5.47
CA GLN A 17 -2.72 3.78 -5.78
C GLN A 17 -2.55 2.94 -4.53
N GLY A 18 -3.06 1.71 -4.60
CA GLY A 18 -2.92 0.69 -3.56
C GLY A 18 -3.97 0.78 -2.45
N ASN A 19 -3.68 0.15 -1.32
CA ASN A 19 -4.67 -0.11 -0.27
C ASN A 19 -4.64 1.00 0.80
N HIS A 20 -5.60 1.91 0.76
CA HIS A 20 -5.76 2.93 1.80
C HIS A 20 -6.31 2.31 3.09
N LEU A 21 -5.43 1.98 4.02
CA LEU A 21 -5.79 1.48 5.34
C LEU A 21 -5.89 2.63 6.32
N ASN A 22 -7.08 2.81 6.93
CA ASN A 22 -7.26 3.75 8.02
C ASN A 22 -6.84 3.12 9.36
N GLU A 23 -6.76 3.93 10.42
CA GLU A 23 -6.42 3.46 11.77
C GLU A 23 -7.36 2.36 12.30
N TYR A 24 -8.64 2.41 11.92
CA TYR A 24 -9.63 1.43 12.37
C TYR A 24 -9.36 0.05 11.76
N ASP A 25 -8.99 0.00 10.48
CA ASP A 25 -8.64 -1.24 9.78
C ASP A 25 -7.33 -1.83 10.31
N ILE A 26 -6.31 -1.00 10.56
CA ILE A 26 -5.05 -1.46 11.16
C ILE A 26 -5.29 -2.03 12.57
N LYS A 27 -6.19 -1.42 13.37
CA LYS A 27 -6.53 -1.91 14.72
C LYS A 27 -7.24 -3.27 14.73
N LYS A 28 -7.85 -3.69 13.62
CA LYS A 28 -8.44 -5.03 13.51
C LYS A 28 -7.35 -6.09 13.44
N ILE A 29 -6.18 -5.77 12.92
CA ILE A 29 -5.06 -6.70 12.77
C ILE A 29 -4.43 -6.97 14.13
N ARG A 30 -4.25 -8.24 14.47
CA ARG A 30 -3.62 -8.68 15.71
C ARG A 30 -2.56 -9.74 15.41
N LEU A 31 -1.48 -9.74 16.19
CA LEU A 31 -0.50 -10.82 16.16
C LEU A 31 -1.20 -12.16 16.42
N GLY A 32 -0.78 -13.20 15.72
CA GLY A 32 -1.40 -14.52 15.77
C GLY A 32 -2.53 -14.75 14.76
N MET A 33 -2.98 -13.72 14.02
CA MET A 33 -3.97 -13.89 12.95
C MET A 33 -3.38 -14.60 11.73
N THR A 34 -4.20 -15.39 11.05
CA THR A 34 -3.84 -16.04 9.79
C THR A 34 -3.89 -15.05 8.62
N LYS A 35 -3.16 -15.34 7.53
CA LYS A 35 -3.27 -14.63 6.25
C LYS A 35 -4.73 -14.47 5.79
N LEU A 36 -5.54 -15.52 5.92
CA LEU A 36 -6.93 -15.54 5.46
C LEU A 36 -7.85 -14.64 6.31
N GLU A 37 -7.66 -14.60 7.63
CA GLU A 37 -8.42 -13.68 8.49
C GLU A 37 -8.07 -12.22 8.18
N ILE A 38 -6.79 -11.93 7.94
CA ILE A 38 -6.34 -10.58 7.60
C ILE A 38 -6.90 -10.16 6.24
N SER A 39 -6.79 -11.00 5.21
CA SER A 39 -7.34 -10.67 3.88
C SER A 39 -8.86 -10.51 3.90
N SER A 40 -9.56 -11.28 4.73
CA SER A 40 -11.02 -11.12 4.91
C SER A 40 -11.39 -9.79 5.60
N ASN A 41 -10.53 -9.28 6.47
CA ASN A 41 -10.79 -8.06 7.24
C ASN A 41 -10.40 -6.77 6.51
N ILE A 42 -9.27 -6.79 5.79
CA ILE A 42 -8.67 -5.59 5.18
C ILE A 42 -8.36 -5.74 3.68
N GLY A 43 -8.72 -6.87 3.07
CA GLY A 43 -8.43 -7.18 1.68
C GLY A 43 -7.05 -7.79 1.45
N ASP A 44 -6.83 -8.21 0.21
CA ASP A 44 -5.56 -8.78 -0.23
C ASP A 44 -4.43 -7.74 -0.24
N PRO A 45 -3.17 -8.17 -0.05
CA PRO A 45 -2.05 -7.26 -0.05
C PRO A 45 -1.83 -6.61 -1.42
N THR A 46 -1.24 -5.42 -1.41
CA THR A 46 -0.86 -4.73 -2.65
C THR A 46 0.26 -5.48 -3.37
N LEU A 47 1.17 -6.07 -2.61
CA LEU A 47 2.17 -6.99 -3.13
C LEU A 47 2.55 -8.06 -2.11
N GLU A 48 2.97 -9.19 -2.64
CA GLU A 48 3.67 -10.23 -1.90
C GLU A 48 5.16 -10.13 -2.16
N GLY A 49 5.97 -10.40 -1.15
CA GLY A 49 7.43 -10.33 -1.28
C GLY A 49 7.96 -11.42 -2.21
N PHE A 50 8.53 -11.04 -3.36
CA PHE A 50 9.14 -11.99 -4.30
C PHE A 50 10.25 -12.84 -3.67
N LEU A 51 11.08 -12.23 -2.79
CA LEU A 51 12.16 -12.92 -2.07
C LEU A 51 11.70 -13.51 -0.74
N ASN A 52 10.61 -12.99 -0.18
CA ASN A 52 10.07 -13.39 1.12
C ASN A 52 8.56 -13.58 0.97
N PRO A 53 8.09 -14.77 0.54
CA PRO A 53 6.67 -15.02 0.27
C PRO A 53 5.79 -14.90 1.52
N ASN A 54 6.41 -14.96 2.71
CA ASN A 54 5.76 -14.75 3.99
C ASN A 54 5.74 -13.27 4.41
N THR A 55 5.94 -12.34 3.49
CA THR A 55 5.80 -10.91 3.76
C THR A 55 4.78 -10.30 2.82
N TRP A 56 3.76 -9.69 3.40
CA TRP A 56 2.75 -8.92 2.69
C TRP A 56 3.00 -7.44 2.90
N TYR A 57 2.84 -6.67 1.83
CA TYR A 57 2.91 -5.23 1.90
C TYR A 57 1.60 -4.61 1.42
N TYR A 58 1.06 -3.74 2.26
CA TYR A 58 -0.05 -2.85 1.95
C TYR A 58 0.56 -1.47 1.77
N ILE A 59 0.66 -1.05 0.51
CA ILE A 59 1.25 0.23 0.13
C ILE A 59 0.12 1.12 -0.34
N PHE A 60 0.02 2.31 0.25
CA PHE A 60 -0.85 3.36 -0.26
C PHE A 60 -0.01 4.56 -0.68
N TYR A 61 -0.31 5.07 -1.87
CA TYR A 61 0.34 6.24 -2.42
C TYR A 61 -0.70 7.20 -2.98
N TYR A 62 -0.70 8.42 -2.48
CA TYR A 62 -1.49 9.52 -3.02
C TYR A 62 -0.56 10.63 -3.49
N ARG A 63 -0.62 10.89 -4.79
CA ARG A 63 0.12 11.96 -5.46
C ARG A 63 -0.87 12.90 -6.09
N SER A 64 -0.77 14.18 -5.77
CA SER A 64 -1.45 15.25 -6.49
C SER A 64 -0.41 15.99 -7.30
N GLY A 65 -0.51 15.82 -8.60
CA GLY A 65 0.43 16.40 -9.54
C GLY A 65 1.87 15.94 -9.39
N ASN A 66 2.79 16.83 -8.99
CA ASN A 66 4.18 16.47 -8.67
C ASN A 66 4.45 16.32 -7.17
N ARG A 67 3.42 16.42 -6.33
CA ARG A 67 3.54 16.35 -4.87
C ARG A 67 2.99 15.02 -4.36
N ILE A 68 3.77 14.38 -3.50
CA ILE A 68 3.31 13.23 -2.71
C ILE A 68 2.54 13.81 -1.53
N LEU A 69 1.25 13.56 -1.49
CA LEU A 69 0.39 13.99 -0.39
C LEU A 69 0.35 12.95 0.71
N GLU A 70 0.43 11.68 0.34
CA GLU A 70 0.36 10.59 1.29
C GLU A 70 1.16 9.38 0.81
N HIS A 71 1.86 8.75 1.74
CA HIS A 71 2.56 7.51 1.51
C HIS A 71 2.53 6.70 2.80
N GLN A 72 1.85 5.56 2.75
CA GLN A 72 1.76 4.65 3.89
C GLN A 72 2.26 3.28 3.48
N ILE A 73 3.08 2.67 4.32
CA ILE A 73 3.52 1.29 4.12
C ILE A 73 3.22 0.50 5.40
N LEU A 74 2.33 -0.47 5.28
CA LEU A 74 2.13 -1.50 6.29
C LEU A 74 2.77 -2.80 5.81
N THR A 75 3.73 -3.30 6.58
CA THR A 75 4.43 -4.57 6.32
C THR A 75 3.98 -5.59 7.36
N LEU A 76 3.43 -6.69 6.87
CA LEU A 76 3.02 -7.84 7.67
C LEU A 76 3.95 -9.01 7.37
N LYS A 77 4.57 -9.57 8.41
CA LYS A 77 5.41 -10.76 8.29
C LYS A 77 4.75 -11.95 8.97
N PHE A 78 4.76 -13.06 8.26
CA PHE A 78 4.17 -14.32 8.67
C PHE A 78 5.25 -15.36 8.95
N ASP A 79 4.92 -16.34 9.79
CA ASP A 79 5.74 -17.52 9.99
C ASP A 79 5.49 -18.58 8.89
N ALA A 80 6.02 -19.78 9.08
CA ALA A 80 5.85 -20.90 8.15
C ALA A 80 4.42 -21.48 8.13
N HIS A 81 3.57 -21.13 9.09
CA HIS A 81 2.18 -21.58 9.19
C HIS A 81 1.19 -20.48 8.79
N ASP A 82 1.65 -19.44 8.09
CA ASP A 82 0.87 -18.29 7.66
C ASP A 82 0.26 -17.47 8.82
N ILE A 83 0.92 -17.49 9.99
CA ILE A 83 0.52 -16.73 11.19
C ILE A 83 1.30 -15.43 11.30
N LEU A 84 0.60 -14.32 11.55
CA LEU A 84 1.20 -13.01 11.69
C LEU A 84 2.08 -12.93 12.94
N VAL A 85 3.38 -12.73 12.73
CA VAL A 85 4.38 -12.60 13.80
C VAL A 85 4.90 -11.18 13.97
N THR A 86 4.87 -10.36 12.93
CA THR A 86 5.37 -8.99 13.00
C THR A 86 4.55 -8.05 12.13
N MET A 87 4.20 -6.91 12.69
CA MET A 87 3.55 -5.81 12.00
C MET A 87 4.43 -4.56 12.12
N ASN A 88 4.78 -3.95 10.99
CA ASN A 88 5.52 -2.71 10.95
C ASN A 88 4.80 -1.68 10.08
N ARG A 89 4.71 -0.44 10.55
CA ARG A 89 4.10 0.67 9.83
C ARG A 89 5.12 1.79 9.64
N LYS A 90 5.20 2.31 8.43
CA LYS A 90 6.06 3.43 8.04
C LYS A 90 5.26 4.53 7.37
#